data_AF-A0A1L3LNA5-F1
#
_entry.id   AF-A0A1L3LNA5-F1
#
_cell.length_a   1.000
_cell.length_b   1.000
_cell.length_c   1.000
_cell.angle_alpha   90.00
_cell.angle_beta   90.00
_cell.angle_gamma   90.00
#
_symmetry.space_group_name_H-M   'P 1'
#
loop_
_entity.id
_entity.type
_entity.pdbx_description
1 polymer ?
#
loop_
_entity_poly.entity_id
_entity_poly.type
_entity_poly.pdbx_seq_one_letter_code
_entity_poly.pdbx_strand_id
1 'polypeptide(L)' 'MGEHKVQLKFFLTGDSYRLSVSAEPGDPARCCVFADGMEEAFVSTGNPHKEVLYYRLPAELADKGHVEFGTIYIALEDLR' A
#
# COMPACT_ATOMS: atom_id res chain seq x y z
N MET A 1 13.18 -1.28 13.40
CA MET A 1 12.06 -0.48 12.84
C MET A 1 12.53 0.03 11.50
N GLY A 2 11.76 -0.24 10.46
CA GLY A 2 12.10 0.10 9.09
C GLY A 2 11.37 1.34 8.60
N GLU A 3 11.98 2.08 7.69
CA GLU A 3 11.37 3.25 7.04
C GLU A 3 10.67 2.80 5.75
N HIS A 4 9.43 3.27 5.58
CA HIS A 4 8.57 2.88 4.47
C HIS A 4 8.14 4.12 3.70
N LYS A 5 8.30 4.07 2.38
CA LYS A 5 7.79 5.08 1.46
C LYS A 5 6.36 4.75 1.09
N VAL A 6 5.49 5.74 1.26
CA VAL A 6 4.13 5.72 0.71
C VAL A 6 4.11 6.68 -0.47
N GLN A 7 3.74 6.19 -1.65
CA GLN A 7 3.67 6.99 -2.87
C GLN A 7 2.25 7.04 -3.41
N LEU A 8 1.82 8.26 -3.78
CA LEU A 8 0.55 8.55 -4.43
C LEU A 8 0.83 9.09 -5.83
N LYS A 9 0.29 8.43 -6.86
CA LYS A 9 0.39 8.88 -8.25
C LYS A 9 -0.99 9.16 -8.81
N PHE A 10 -1.31 10.44 -8.95
CA PHE A 10 -2.57 10.89 -9.55
C PHE A 10 -2.51 10.80 -11.08
N PHE A 11 -3.63 10.42 -11.69
CA PHE A 11 -3.79 10.44 -13.13
C PHE A 11 -4.45 11.76 -13.57
N LEU A 12 -3.95 12.37 -14.64
CA LEU A 12 -4.37 13.71 -15.11
C LEU A 12 -5.88 13.85 -15.41
N THR A 13 -6.58 12.75 -15.63
CA THR A 13 -7.99 12.72 -16.02
C THR A 13 -8.82 11.78 -15.14
N GLY A 14 -8.26 11.25 -14.06
CA GLY A 14 -8.83 10.10 -13.37
C GLY A 14 -9.50 10.46 -12.06
N ASP A 15 -10.70 9.93 -11.85
CA ASP A 15 -11.35 9.81 -10.54
C ASP A 15 -10.68 8.74 -9.66
N SER A 16 -9.37 8.55 -9.84
CA SER A 16 -8.56 7.56 -9.14
C SER A 16 -7.09 7.97 -9.08
N TYR A 17 -6.38 7.41 -8.12
CA TYR A 17 -4.94 7.48 -8.00
C TYR A 17 -4.37 6.08 -7.77
N ARG A 18 -3.08 5.94 -8.00
CA ARG A 18 -2.34 4.74 -7.65
C ARG A 18 -1.62 4.94 -6.32
N LEU A 19 -1.82 4.01 -5.41
CA LEU A 19 -1.13 3.91 -4.14
C LEU A 19 -0.09 2.80 -4.21
N SER A 20 1.13 3.06 -3.73
CA SER A 20 2.13 2.01 -3.51
C SER A 20 2.88 2.24 -2.20
N VAL A 21 3.34 1.14 -1.60
CA VAL A 21 4.10 1.16 -0.35
C VAL A 21 5.33 0.28 -0.52
N SER A 22 6.50 0.86 -0.28
CA SER A 22 7.78 0.16 -0.42
C SER A 22 8.68 0.46 0.76
N ALA A 23 9.60 -0.45 1.06
CA ALA A 23 10.66 -0.19 2.03
C ALA A 23 11.73 0.72 1.39
N GLU A 24 12.41 1.53 2.21
CA GLU A 24 13.58 2.30 1.76
C GLU A 24 14.67 1.38 1.16
N PRO A 25 15.37 1.81 0.09
CA PRO A 25 16.51 1.06 -0.43
C PRO A 25 17.58 0.89 0.64
N GLY A 26 17.77 -0.35 1.11
CA GLY A 26 18.70 -0.69 2.20
C GLY A 26 18.01 -1.21 3.45
N ASP A 27 16.69 -1.11 3.55
CA ASP A 27 15.94 -1.77 4.62
C ASP A 27 15.87 -3.28 4.38
N PRO A 28 16.25 -4.12 5.36
CA PRO A 28 16.14 -5.58 5.25
C PRO A 28 14.69 -6.08 5.22
N ALA A 29 13.72 -5.27 5.65
CA ALA A 29 12.31 -5.65 5.61
C ALA A 29 11.76 -5.55 4.17
N ARG A 30 11.39 -6.70 3.59
CA ARG A 30 10.62 -6.75 2.34
C ARG A 30 9.18 -6.28 2.59
N CYS A 31 8.96 -4.98 2.70
CA CYS A 31 7.60 -4.42 2.68
C CYS A 31 7.05 -4.41 1.25
N CYS A 32 5.75 -4.24 1.02
CA CYS A 32 4.59 -4.94 1.59
C CYS A 32 3.68 -5.22 0.39
N VAL A 33 2.61 -6.00 0.57
CA VAL A 33 1.62 -6.22 -0.48
C VAL A 33 0.22 -5.87 0.01
N PHE A 34 -0.67 -5.51 -0.92
CA PHE A 34 -2.09 -5.35 -0.65
C PHE A 34 -2.79 -6.71 -0.52
N ALA A 35 -4.09 -6.70 -0.21
CA ALA A 35 -4.87 -7.91 0.02
C ALA A 35 -4.91 -8.89 -1.16
N ASP A 36 -4.68 -8.39 -2.38
CA ASP A 36 -4.59 -9.16 -3.61
C ASP A 36 -3.17 -9.66 -3.93
N GLY A 37 -2.19 -9.36 -3.06
CA GLY A 37 -0.79 -9.70 -3.24
C GLY A 37 0.01 -8.73 -4.11
N MET A 38 -0.62 -7.66 -4.61
CA MET A 38 0.03 -6.68 -5.47
C MET A 38 0.81 -5.63 -4.65
N GLU A 39 1.79 -4.97 -5.28
CA GLU A 39 2.55 -3.85 -4.69
C GLU A 39 1.85 -2.49 -4.84
N GLU A 40 0.80 -2.46 -5.66
CA GLU A 40 0.10 -1.25 -6.03
C GLU A 40 -1.41 -1.47 -5.94
N ALA A 41 -2.14 -0.47 -5.45
CA ALA A 41 -3.59 -0.44 -5.43
C ALA A 41 -4.11 0.75 -6.25
N PHE A 42 -5.24 0.55 -6.93
CA PHE A 42 -5.99 1.63 -7.59
C PHE A 42 -7.11 2.07 -6.69
N VAL A 43 -7.09 3.35 -6.29
CA VAL A 43 -8.04 3.90 -5.33
C VAL A 43 -8.83 5.01 -5.99
N SER A 44 -10.16 4.98 -5.88
CA SER A 44 -11.01 6.06 -6.41
C SER A 44 -10.87 7.33 -5.57
N THR A 45 -10.86 8.49 -6.21
CA THR A 45 -10.83 9.79 -5.54
C THR A 45 -12.20 10.10 -4.93
N GLY A 46 -12.20 10.88 -3.84
CA GLY A 46 -13.42 11.49 -3.30
C GLY A 46 -14.07 10.79 -2.11
N ASN A 47 -13.62 9.59 -1.70
CA ASN A 47 -14.04 8.99 -0.44
C ASN A 47 -12.83 8.65 0.43
N PRO A 48 -12.95 8.77 1.77
CA PRO A 48 -11.99 8.17 2.68
C PRO A 48 -11.82 6.69 2.34
N HIS A 49 -10.58 6.26 2.21
CA HIS A 49 -10.23 4.91 1.83
C HIS A 49 -9.31 4.28 2.86
N LYS A 50 -9.43 2.96 3.04
CA LYS A 50 -8.55 2.19 3.91
C LYS A 50 -7.91 1.06 3.12
N GLU A 51 -6.61 0.89 3.29
CA GLU A 51 -5.86 -0.22 2.70
C GLU A 51 -5.11 -0.98 3.78
N VAL A 52 -5.31 -2.29 3.83
CA VAL A 52 -4.57 -3.18 4.72
C VAL A 52 -3.37 -3.73 3.96
N LEU A 53 -2.20 -3.53 4.53
CA LEU A 53 -0.94 -4.03 4.03
C LEU A 53 -0.61 -5.34 4.74
N TYR A 54 0.02 -6.24 3.99
CA TYR A 54 0.48 -7.52 4.48
C TYR A 54 1.98 -7.67 4.23
N TYR A 55 2.65 -8.42 5.11
CA TYR A 55 4.03 -8.79 4.88
C TYR A 55 4.15 -9.64 3.62
N ARG A 56 5.17 -9.36 2.80
CA ARG A 56 5.55 -10.26 1.73
C ARG A 56 6.20 -11.49 2.32
N LEU A 57 5.45 -12.59 2.36
CA LEU A 57 5.99 -13.86 2.81
C LEU A 57 6.94 -14.44 1.73
N PRO A 58 8.00 -15.14 2.14
CA PRO A 58 8.76 -16.03 1.25
C PRO A 58 7.80 -17.02 0.56
N ALA A 59 8.14 -17.46 -0.65
CA ALA A 59 7.32 -18.40 -1.41
C ALA A 59 6.96 -19.67 -0.61
N GLU A 60 7.88 -20.14 0.23
CA GLU A 60 7.71 -21.31 1.11
C GLU A 60 6.63 -21.13 2.18
N LEU A 61 6.22 -19.89 2.45
CA LEU A 61 5.22 -19.50 3.44
C LEU A 61 3.98 -18.86 2.80
N ALA A 62 3.91 -18.76 1.47
CA ALA A 62 2.81 -18.10 0.76
C ALA A 62 1.44 -18.76 1.07
N ASP A 63 1.41 -20.08 1.25
CA ASP A 63 0.19 -20.82 1.57
C ASP A 63 -0.23 -20.72 3.05
N LYS A 64 0.59 -20.09 3.91
CA LYS A 64 0.28 -19.93 5.34
C LYS A 64 -0.64 -18.75 5.64
N GLY A 65 -1.19 -18.12 4.60
CA GLY A 65 -2.08 -16.97 4.70
C GLY A 65 -1.34 -15.65 4.80
N HIS A 66 -2.07 -14.59 5.10
CA HIS A 66 -1.52 -13.24 5.16
C HIS A 66 -1.21 -12.82 6.60
N VAL A 67 -0.05 -12.22 6.82
CA VAL A 67 0.30 -11.58 8.09
C VAL A 67 0.12 -10.07 7.92
N GLU A 68 -0.80 -9.47 8.68
CA GLU A 68 -1.05 -8.03 8.62
C GLU A 68 0.21 -7.27 9.03
N PHE A 69 0.64 -6.36 8.14
CA PHE A 69 1.73 -5.42 8.38
C PHE A 69 1.21 -4.14 9.05
N GLY A 70 0.07 -3.64 8.57
CA GLY A 70 -0.56 -2.43 9.09
C GLY A 70 -1.66 -1.92 8.16
N THR A 71 -2.31 -0.82 8.56
CA THR A 71 -3.39 -0.20 7.79
C THR A 71 -3.06 1.24 7.46
N ILE A 72 -3.25 1.63 6.20
CA ILE A 72 -3.22 3.02 5.75
C ILE A 72 -4.65 3.55 5.67
N TYR A 73 -4.90 4.70 6.31
CA TYR A 73 -6.12 5.47 6.14
C TYR A 73 -5.80 6.70 5.29
N ILE A 74 -6.51 6.86 4.18
CA ILE A 74 -6.34 8.00 3.27
C ILE A 74 -7.64 8.77 3.24
N ALA A 75 -7.61 9.99 3.76
CA ALA A 75 -8.66 10.98 3.56
C ALA A 75 -8.08 12.08 2.66
N LEU A 76 -8.64 12.23 1.46
CA LEU A 76 -8.36 13.39 0.62
C LEU A 76 -9.28 14.53 1.09
N GLU A 77 -8.77 15.38 1.96
CA GLU A 77 -9.48 16.60 2.36
C GLU A 77 -9.17 17.71 1.33
N ASP A 78 -10.22 18.32 0.78
CA ASP A 78 -10.08 19.50 -0.07
C ASP A 78 -9.60 20.66 0.82
N LEU A 79 -8.33 21.05 0.69
CA LEU A 79 -7.72 22.18 1.40
C LEU A 79 -8.25 23.50 0.80
N ARG A 80 -9.53 23.79 1.01
CA ARG A 80 -10.14 25.10 0.70
C ARG A 80 -10.04 26.07 1.85
#